data_AF-A0A3D3P7N0-F1
#
_entry.id   AF-A0A3D3P7N0-F1
#
_cell.length_a   1.000
_cell.length_b   1.000
_cell.length_c   1.000
_cell.angle_alpha   90.00
_cell.angle_beta   90.00
_cell.angle_gamma   90.00
#
_symmetry.space_group_name_H-M   'P 1'
#
loop_
_entity.id
_entity.type
_entity.pdbx_description
1 polymer ?
#
loop_
_entity_poly.entity_id
_entity_poly.type
_entity_poly.pdbx_seq_one_letter_code
_entity_poly.pdbx_strand_id
1 'polypeptide(L)'
;MNTTNFLLGTTSILIVVAFAFSFGGFNEGRDSQASKDELAKLTDAIEQLAAENRALERNYARTNRPNNPATSVSTTAPPAGLPVAPGPATSNPDSESLGKIKELEDKNRALEEKALALEEENDRANEERRQITIEQNMAAKKVQMAMDMGTVKSANKEQAIVIYEPSANAPSFQPSRILAIRRNTGIIGTIVIERLDASGQYIATMRPHGYSPDGYPDIQPGDTVIVDPNG
;
A
#
# COMPACT_ATOMS: atom_id res chain seq x y z
N MET A 1 -8.88 -6.43 -32.35
CA MET A 1 -7.48 -6.06 -32.05
C MET A 1 -7.39 -4.57 -31.69
N ASN A 2 -7.91 -4.17 -30.52
CA ASN A 2 -7.83 -2.77 -30.02
C ASN A 2 -7.79 -2.69 -28.48
N THR A 3 -8.16 -3.77 -27.79
CA THR A 3 -8.10 -3.88 -26.32
C THR A 3 -6.67 -3.98 -25.79
N THR A 4 -5.74 -4.57 -26.55
CA THR A 4 -4.33 -4.72 -26.15
C THR A 4 -3.58 -3.38 -26.13
N ASN A 5 -3.85 -2.48 -27.08
CA ASN A 5 -3.25 -1.15 -27.11
C ASN A 5 -3.81 -0.24 -25.99
N PHE A 6 -5.08 -0.44 -25.62
CA PHE A 6 -5.69 0.26 -24.49
C PHE A 6 -5.07 -0.18 -23.16
N LEU A 7 -4.85 -1.49 -22.97
CA LEU A 7 -4.26 -2.05 -21.75
C LEU A 7 -2.78 -1.68 -21.57
N LEU A 8 -2.02 -1.61 -22.67
CA LEU A 8 -0.64 -1.10 -22.68
C LEU A 8 -0.61 0.42 -22.40
N GLY A 9 -1.57 1.18 -22.94
CA GLY A 9 -1.69 2.62 -22.68
C GLY A 9 -1.93 2.92 -21.20
N THR A 10 -2.90 2.24 -20.58
CA THR A 10 -3.24 2.43 -19.16
C THR A 10 -2.12 2.07 -18.20
N THR A 11 -1.34 1.04 -18.51
CA THR A 11 -0.19 0.64 -17.68
C THR A 11 0.96 1.65 -17.80
N SER A 12 1.22 2.18 -19.00
CA SER A 12 2.27 3.20 -19.18
C SER A 12 1.94 4.52 -18.45
N ILE A 13 0.68 4.95 -18.44
CA ILE A 13 0.25 6.18 -17.76
C ILE A 13 0.37 6.03 -16.24
N LEU A 14 -0.03 4.90 -15.67
CA LEU A 14 0.10 4.65 -14.24
C LEU A 14 1.57 4.64 -13.78
N ILE A 15 2.49 4.14 -14.62
CA ILE A 15 3.93 4.18 -14.35
C ILE A 15 4.44 5.63 -14.37
N VAL A 16 3.99 6.46 -15.33
CA VAL A 16 4.37 7.88 -15.39
C VAL A 16 3.80 8.69 -14.22
N VAL A 17 2.57 8.42 -13.81
CA VAL A 17 1.95 9.04 -12.61
C VAL A 17 2.69 8.63 -11.34
N ALA A 18 3.05 7.35 -11.20
CA ALA A 18 3.84 6.87 -10.07
C ALA A 18 5.26 7.48 -10.06
N PHE A 19 5.87 7.69 -11.23
CA PHE A 19 7.18 8.33 -11.35
C PHE A 19 7.10 9.83 -11.00
N ALA A 20 6.07 10.53 -11.46
CA ALA A 20 5.83 11.93 -11.10
C ALA A 20 5.53 12.11 -9.62
N PHE A 21 4.80 11.18 -8.98
CA PHE A 21 4.63 11.17 -7.52
C PHE A 21 5.91 10.79 -6.77
N SER A 22 6.74 9.91 -7.33
CA SER A 22 8.02 9.48 -6.73
C SER A 22 9.10 10.56 -6.76
N PHE A 23 9.04 11.52 -7.70
CA PHE A 23 9.97 12.67 -7.78
C PHE A 23 9.32 14.02 -7.42
N GLY A 24 7.99 14.09 -7.28
CA GLY A 24 7.23 15.29 -6.89
C GLY A 24 7.37 15.68 -5.41
N GLY A 25 8.16 14.92 -4.64
CA GLY A 25 8.61 15.30 -3.30
C GLY A 25 9.77 16.31 -3.32
N PHE A 26 9.73 17.33 -4.18
CA PHE A 26 10.59 18.51 -4.03
C PHE A 26 9.76 19.63 -3.44
N ASN A 27 9.83 19.68 -2.11
CA ASN A 27 9.32 20.73 -1.26
C ASN A 27 10.24 21.97 -1.40
N GLU A 28 10.33 22.55 -2.59
CA GLU A 28 11.05 23.81 -2.80
C GLU A 28 10.44 24.54 -4.01
N GLY A 29 9.72 25.64 -3.76
CA GLY A 29 9.26 26.54 -4.82
C GLY A 29 7.83 26.34 -5.35
N ARG A 30 6.84 26.14 -4.48
CA ARG A 30 5.41 26.22 -4.86
C ARG A 30 4.95 27.66 -5.05
N ASP A 31 5.38 28.31 -6.13
CA ASP A 31 4.71 29.53 -6.64
C ASP A 31 4.93 29.79 -8.15
N SER A 32 5.09 28.74 -8.96
CA SER A 32 5.02 28.90 -10.42
C SER A 32 3.61 28.57 -10.94
N GLN A 33 3.03 29.48 -11.75
CA GLN A 33 1.71 29.32 -12.37
C GLN A 33 1.59 28.02 -13.20
N ALA A 34 2.69 27.52 -13.75
CA ALA A 34 2.73 26.28 -14.52
C ALA A 34 2.26 25.06 -13.72
N SER A 35 2.63 24.97 -12.43
CA SER A 35 2.24 23.85 -11.57
C SER A 35 0.75 23.86 -11.21
N LYS A 36 0.10 25.03 -11.23
CA LYS A 36 -1.34 25.17 -10.97
C LYS A 36 -2.16 24.78 -12.21
N ASP A 37 -1.67 25.12 -13.39
CA ASP A 37 -2.31 24.75 -14.67
C ASP A 37 -2.20 23.24 -14.95
N GLU A 38 -1.08 22.61 -14.59
CA GLU A 38 -0.92 21.16 -14.68
C GLU A 38 -1.83 20.43 -13.69
N LEU A 39 -1.94 20.93 -12.45
CA LEU A 39 -2.88 20.38 -11.46
C LEU A 39 -4.34 20.48 -11.93
N ALA A 40 -4.73 21.61 -12.52
CA ALA A 40 -6.07 21.79 -13.08
C ALA A 40 -6.36 20.79 -14.20
N LYS A 41 -5.41 20.62 -15.14
CA LYS A 41 -5.54 19.63 -16.23
C LYS A 41 -5.60 18.20 -15.72
N LEU A 42 -4.84 17.85 -14.68
CA LEU A 42 -4.91 16.53 -14.06
C LEU A 42 -6.26 16.31 -13.36
N THR A 43 -6.81 17.35 -12.72
CA THR A 43 -8.10 17.25 -12.04
C THR A 43 -9.24 17.04 -13.04
N ASP A 44 -9.23 17.78 -14.16
CA ASP A 44 -10.19 17.59 -15.26
C ASP A 44 -10.08 16.19 -15.88
N ALA A 45 -8.86 15.68 -16.06
CA ALA A 45 -8.64 14.34 -16.60
C ALA A 45 -9.17 13.23 -15.66
N ILE A 46 -9.04 13.41 -14.34
CA ILE A 46 -9.58 12.49 -13.34
C ILE A 46 -11.12 12.51 -13.35
N GLU A 47 -11.72 13.69 -13.46
CA GLU A 47 -13.18 13.82 -13.51
C GLU A 47 -13.76 13.20 -14.78
N GLN A 48 -13.08 13.38 -15.92
CA GLN A 48 -13.46 12.74 -17.18
C GLN A 48 -13.37 11.21 -17.09
N LEU A 49 -12.30 10.67 -16.48
CA LEU A 49 -12.15 9.23 -16.26
C LEU A 49 -13.22 8.67 -15.31
N ALA A 50 -13.57 9.42 -14.26
CA ALA A 50 -14.63 9.03 -13.32
C ALA A 50 -16.01 9.01 -14.01
N ALA A 51 -16.28 9.94 -14.92
CA ALA A 51 -17.50 9.96 -15.73
C ALA A 51 -17.57 8.78 -16.70
N GLU A 52 -16.45 8.42 -17.34
CA GLU A 52 -16.36 7.26 -18.22
C GLU A 52 -16.54 5.93 -17.46
N ASN A 53 -15.92 5.78 -16.29
CA ASN A 53 -16.13 4.59 -15.45
C ASN A 53 -17.59 4.44 -15.02
N ARG A 54 -18.25 5.55 -14.63
CA ARG A 54 -19.67 5.54 -14.26
C ARG A 54 -20.60 5.22 -15.46
N ALA A 55 -20.18 5.54 -16.68
CA ALA A 55 -20.88 5.14 -17.90
C ALA A 55 -20.66 3.64 -18.22
N LEU A 56 -19.46 3.12 -17.97
CA LEU A 56 -19.13 1.70 -18.13
C LEU A 56 -19.92 0.82 -17.14
N GLU A 57 -19.96 1.19 -15.86
CA GLU A 57 -20.74 0.48 -14.83
C GLU A 57 -22.24 0.41 -15.18
N ARG A 58 -22.79 1.49 -15.75
CA ARG A 58 -24.18 1.51 -16.24
C ARG A 58 -24.41 0.55 -17.42
N ASN A 59 -23.41 0.31 -18.26
CA ASN A 59 -23.50 -0.67 -19.34
C ASN A 59 -23.42 -2.11 -18.81
N TYR A 60 -22.53 -2.39 -17.84
CA TYR A 60 -22.47 -3.71 -17.19
C TYR A 60 -23.78 -4.06 -16.45
N ALA A 61 -24.41 -3.07 -15.79
CA ALA A 61 -25.69 -3.27 -15.11
C ALA A 61 -26.86 -3.57 -16.06
N ARG A 62 -26.79 -3.15 -17.33
CA ARG A 62 -27.81 -3.47 -18.36
C ARG A 62 -27.60 -4.84 -18.99
N THR A 63 -26.36 -5.29 -19.14
CA THR A 63 -26.02 -6.58 -19.75
C THR A 63 -26.28 -7.77 -18.82
N ASN A 64 -26.21 -7.57 -17.49
CA ASN A 64 -26.39 -8.64 -16.50
C ASN A 64 -27.79 -8.75 -15.90
N ARG A 65 -28.84 -8.20 -16.54
CA ARG A 65 -30.23 -8.44 -16.09
C ARG A 65 -30.63 -9.89 -16.44
N PRO A 66 -30.94 -10.77 -15.47
CA PRO A 66 -31.42 -12.11 -15.76
C PRO A 66 -32.80 -11.98 -16.43
N ASN A 67 -32.87 -12.36 -17.70
CA ASN A 67 -34.13 -12.54 -18.39
C ASN A 67 -34.69 -13.89 -17.91
N ASN A 68 -35.64 -13.86 -16.99
CA ASN A 68 -36.27 -15.05 -16.44
C ASN A 68 -37.60 -15.29 -17.19
N PRO A 69 -37.66 -16.11 -18.26
CA PRO A 69 -38.93 -16.48 -18.85
C PRO A 69 -39.62 -17.50 -17.94
N ALA A 70 -40.77 -17.12 -17.38
CA ALA A 70 -41.64 -18.03 -16.66
C ALA A 70 -42.15 -19.13 -17.61
N THR A 71 -41.84 -20.37 -17.27
CA THR A 71 -42.28 -21.60 -17.93
C THR A 71 -43.78 -21.82 -17.69
N SER A 72 -44.62 -21.71 -18.72
CA SER A 72 -45.97 -22.27 -18.74
C SER A 72 -45.95 -23.61 -19.47
N VAL A 73 -46.17 -24.69 -18.71
CA VAL A 73 -46.36 -26.05 -19.23
C VAL A 73 -47.70 -26.16 -19.97
N SER A 74 -47.67 -26.79 -21.15
CA SER A 74 -48.87 -27.31 -21.81
C SER A 74 -48.55 -28.61 -22.55
N THR A 75 -49.45 -29.55 -22.27
CA THR A 75 -49.64 -30.97 -22.58
C THR A 75 -49.71 -31.40 -24.07
N THR A 76 -49.18 -32.61 -24.33
CA THR A 76 -49.64 -33.70 -25.23
C THR A 76 -49.39 -33.66 -26.76
N ALA A 77 -48.60 -34.65 -27.26
CA ALA A 77 -48.95 -35.68 -28.28
C ALA A 77 -47.74 -36.15 -29.17
N PRO A 78 -47.65 -37.44 -29.58
CA PRO A 78 -46.50 -38.06 -30.31
C PRO A 78 -46.79 -38.28 -31.83
N PRO A 79 -45.99 -39.09 -32.59
CA PRO A 79 -44.63 -38.90 -33.10
C PRO A 79 -44.60 -38.79 -34.66
N ALA A 80 -43.54 -38.23 -35.26
CA ALA A 80 -43.29 -38.32 -36.71
C ALA A 80 -41.78 -38.40 -37.01
N GLY A 81 -41.38 -39.35 -37.86
CA GLY A 81 -39.99 -39.81 -37.99
C GLY A 81 -39.16 -39.25 -39.16
N LEU A 82 -37.86 -39.59 -39.07
CA LEU A 82 -36.79 -39.70 -40.09
C LEU A 82 -36.33 -38.39 -40.78
N PRO A 83 -35.03 -38.23 -41.15
CA PRO A 83 -34.08 -39.28 -41.53
C PRO A 83 -32.72 -39.27 -40.81
N VAL A 84 -32.05 -40.43 -40.90
CA VAL A 84 -30.66 -40.68 -40.51
C VAL A 84 -29.72 -39.78 -41.32
N ALA A 85 -28.87 -39.01 -40.63
CA ALA A 85 -27.76 -38.32 -41.26
C ALA A 85 -26.57 -39.29 -41.43
N PRO A 86 -25.82 -39.23 -42.55
CA PRO A 86 -24.77 -40.19 -42.87
C PRO A 86 -23.55 -40.02 -41.96
N GLY A 87 -23.02 -41.17 -41.52
CA GLY A 87 -21.66 -41.53 -41.09
C GLY A 87 -20.64 -40.46 -40.63
N PRO A 88 -19.79 -40.80 -39.64
CA PRO A 88 -18.67 -39.94 -39.27
C PRO A 88 -17.72 -39.81 -40.47
N ALA A 89 -17.46 -38.58 -40.89
CA ALA A 89 -16.32 -38.29 -41.74
C ALA A 89 -15.05 -38.67 -40.97
N THR A 90 -14.46 -39.81 -41.32
CA THR A 90 -13.12 -40.20 -40.89
C THR A 90 -12.12 -39.32 -41.63
N SER A 91 -12.00 -38.05 -41.23
CA SER A 91 -10.81 -37.27 -41.52
C SER A 91 -9.73 -37.73 -40.54
N ASN A 92 -8.87 -38.65 -41.00
CA ASN A 92 -7.59 -38.91 -40.33
C ASN A 92 -6.91 -37.55 -40.12
N PRO A 93 -6.44 -37.21 -38.92
CA PRO A 93 -5.74 -35.95 -38.71
C PRO A 93 -4.45 -35.97 -39.54
N ASP A 94 -4.33 -35.03 -40.48
CA ASP A 94 -3.12 -34.87 -41.29
C ASP A 94 -1.89 -34.75 -40.38
N SER A 95 -0.77 -35.37 -40.77
CA SER A 95 0.45 -35.45 -39.93
C SER A 95 0.99 -34.08 -39.51
N GLU A 96 0.74 -33.03 -40.30
CA GLU A 96 1.05 -31.64 -39.94
C GLU A 96 0.18 -31.10 -38.80
N SER A 97 -1.09 -31.53 -38.74
CA SER A 97 -2.04 -31.18 -37.67
C SER A 97 -1.60 -31.82 -36.34
N LEU A 98 -1.17 -33.08 -36.38
CA LEU A 98 -0.60 -33.78 -35.23
C LEU A 98 0.72 -33.14 -34.73
N GLY A 99 1.56 -32.68 -35.66
CA GLY A 99 2.80 -31.95 -35.32
C GLY A 99 2.53 -30.62 -34.62
N LYS A 100 1.57 -29.82 -35.14
CA LYS A 100 1.16 -28.55 -34.52
C LYS A 100 0.49 -28.73 -33.16
N ILE A 101 -0.31 -29.79 -32.99
CA ILE A 101 -0.94 -30.11 -31.70
C ILE A 101 0.14 -30.42 -30.66
N LYS A 102 1.16 -31.21 -31.02
CA LYS A 102 2.28 -31.53 -30.12
C LYS A 102 3.12 -30.30 -29.77
N GLU A 103 3.38 -29.43 -30.75
CA GLU A 103 4.11 -28.17 -30.51
C GLU A 103 3.32 -27.20 -29.62
N LEU A 104 1.99 -27.16 -29.77
CA LEU A 104 1.09 -26.38 -28.91
C LEU A 104 1.00 -26.95 -27.49
N GLU A 105 0.98 -28.28 -27.34
CA GLU A 105 1.05 -28.94 -26.02
C GLU A 105 2.37 -28.63 -25.30
N ASP A 106 3.51 -28.72 -26.00
CA ASP A 106 4.81 -28.42 -25.40
C ASP A 106 4.95 -26.93 -25.05
N LYS A 107 4.37 -26.03 -25.86
CA LYS A 107 4.29 -24.59 -25.53
C LYS A 107 3.37 -24.31 -24.34
N ASN A 108 2.22 -24.98 -24.25
CA ASN A 108 1.33 -24.86 -23.09
C ASN A 108 2.00 -25.37 -21.82
N ARG A 109 2.70 -26.52 -21.88
CA ARG A 109 3.47 -27.04 -20.74
C ARG A 109 4.57 -26.08 -20.29
N ALA A 110 5.30 -25.50 -21.24
CA ALA A 110 6.33 -24.50 -20.94
C ALA A 110 5.76 -23.18 -20.40
N LEU A 111 4.54 -22.80 -20.79
CA LEU A 111 3.84 -21.64 -20.26
C LEU A 111 3.29 -21.90 -18.86
N GLU A 112 2.75 -23.08 -18.59
CA GLU A 112 2.27 -23.50 -17.27
C GLU A 112 3.43 -23.57 -16.27
N GLU A 113 4.58 -24.17 -16.65
CA GLU A 113 5.77 -24.20 -15.79
C GLU A 113 6.28 -22.78 -15.48
N LYS A 114 6.27 -21.87 -16.46
CA LYS A 114 6.64 -20.46 -16.24
C LYS A 114 5.64 -19.72 -15.37
N ALA A 115 4.35 -19.98 -15.54
CA ALA A 115 3.30 -19.37 -14.72
C ALA A 115 3.41 -19.83 -13.26
N LEU A 116 3.66 -21.12 -13.04
CA LEU A 116 3.84 -21.70 -11.70
C LEU A 116 5.11 -21.16 -11.02
N ALA A 117 6.21 -21.02 -11.76
CA ALA A 117 7.43 -20.40 -11.25
C ALA A 117 7.23 -18.91 -10.87
N LEU A 118 6.47 -18.16 -11.67
CA LEU A 118 6.14 -16.76 -11.41
C LEU A 118 5.17 -16.61 -10.22
N GLU A 119 4.20 -17.51 -10.07
CA GLU A 119 3.27 -17.53 -8.95
C GLU A 119 4.01 -17.82 -7.63
N GLU A 120 4.91 -18.79 -7.62
CA GLU A 120 5.73 -19.13 -6.45
C GLU A 120 6.74 -18.01 -6.08
N GLU A 121 7.25 -17.26 -7.05
CA GLU A 121 8.07 -16.07 -6.80
C GLU A 121 7.23 -14.91 -6.24
N ASN A 122 6.02 -14.69 -6.78
CA ASN A 122 5.11 -13.63 -6.32
C ASN A 122 4.58 -13.90 -4.91
N ASP A 123 4.26 -15.16 -4.60
CA ASP A 123 3.83 -15.56 -3.26
C ASP A 123 4.92 -15.36 -2.22
N ARG A 124 6.17 -15.71 -2.55
CA ARG A 124 7.33 -15.43 -1.69
C ARG A 124 7.53 -13.93 -1.47
N ALA A 125 7.46 -13.13 -2.54
CA ALA A 125 7.60 -11.68 -2.44
C ALA A 125 6.45 -11.04 -1.64
N ASN A 126 5.23 -11.55 -1.76
CA ASN A 126 4.08 -11.08 -0.97
C ASN A 126 4.18 -11.48 0.50
N GLU A 127 4.68 -12.68 0.80
CA GLU A 127 4.89 -13.13 2.16
C GLU A 127 5.95 -12.29 2.88
N GLU A 128 7.07 -11.99 2.21
CA GLU A 128 8.10 -11.09 2.75
C GLU A 128 7.54 -9.68 3.01
N ARG A 129 6.77 -9.13 2.06
CA ARG A 129 6.12 -7.82 2.25
C ARG A 129 5.13 -7.82 3.40
N ARG A 130 4.37 -8.90 3.57
CA ARG A 130 3.43 -9.06 4.71
C ARG A 130 4.18 -9.11 6.03
N GLN A 131 5.27 -9.88 6.11
CA GLN A 131 6.07 -9.99 7.33
C GLN A 131 6.68 -8.64 7.74
N ILE A 132 7.27 -7.91 6.79
CA ILE A 132 7.82 -6.55 7.04
C ILE A 132 6.70 -5.61 7.52
N THR A 133 5.53 -5.67 6.88
CA THR A 133 4.38 -4.82 7.24
C THR A 133 3.85 -5.17 8.64
N ILE A 134 3.82 -6.45 9.00
CA ILE A 134 3.40 -6.90 10.33
C ILE A 134 4.41 -6.42 11.39
N GLU A 135 5.71 -6.59 11.14
CA GLU A 135 6.76 -6.18 12.07
C GLU A 135 6.75 -4.67 12.33
N GLN A 136 6.67 -3.86 11.27
CA GLN A 136 6.57 -2.40 11.38
C GLN A 136 5.31 -1.97 12.14
N ASN A 137 4.17 -2.63 11.88
CA ASN A 137 2.94 -2.34 12.62
C ASN A 137 3.03 -2.74 14.09
N MET A 138 3.70 -3.84 14.42
CA MET A 138 3.92 -4.25 15.80
C MET A 138 4.84 -3.26 16.52
N ALA A 139 5.92 -2.81 15.88
CA ALA A 139 6.80 -1.79 16.42
C ALA A 139 6.07 -0.47 16.69
N ALA A 140 5.29 0.02 15.72
CA ALA A 140 4.49 1.23 15.87
C ALA A 140 3.45 1.10 17.00
N LYS A 141 2.77 -0.05 17.11
CA LYS A 141 1.84 -0.33 18.22
C LYS A 141 2.55 -0.34 19.57
N LYS A 142 3.75 -0.90 19.65
CA LYS A 142 4.56 -0.90 20.89
C LYS A 142 4.86 0.52 21.36
N VAL A 143 5.24 1.40 20.43
CA VAL A 143 5.49 2.83 20.71
C VAL A 143 4.21 3.57 21.11
N GLN A 144 3.07 3.23 20.48
CA GLN A 144 1.78 3.81 20.82
C GLN A 144 1.29 3.38 22.22
N MET A 145 1.53 2.12 22.61
CA MET A 145 1.16 1.57 23.92
C MET A 145 2.15 1.94 25.04
N ALA A 146 3.30 2.49 24.71
CA ALA A 146 4.30 2.90 25.69
C ALA A 146 3.71 3.96 26.65
N MET A 147 4.06 3.85 27.92
CA MET A 147 3.53 4.73 28.96
C MET A 147 4.04 6.16 28.79
N ASP A 148 3.10 7.11 28.77
CA ASP A 148 3.39 8.54 28.68
C ASP A 148 4.03 9.05 29.98
N MET A 149 5.24 9.58 29.85
CA MET A 149 6.03 10.16 30.94
C MET A 149 5.87 11.68 31.02
N GLY A 150 5.49 12.34 29.92
CA GLY A 150 5.32 13.79 29.91
C GLY A 150 5.29 14.40 28.51
N THR A 151 5.28 15.73 28.47
CA THR A 151 5.29 16.52 27.23
C THR A 151 6.47 17.48 27.21
N VAL A 152 7.20 17.53 26.10
CA VAL A 152 8.33 18.43 25.92
C VAL A 152 7.84 19.88 25.88
N LYS A 153 8.45 20.74 26.69
CA LYS A 153 8.19 22.20 26.71
C LYS A 153 9.22 22.97 25.91
N SER A 154 10.47 22.58 26.02
CA SER A 154 11.57 23.19 25.27
C SER A 154 12.68 22.20 25.05
N ALA A 155 13.34 22.31 23.91
CA ALA A 155 14.50 21.52 23.57
C ALA A 155 15.57 22.45 22.96
N ASN A 156 16.82 22.28 23.39
CA ASN A 156 17.97 22.96 22.83
C ASN A 156 18.96 21.90 22.34
N LYS A 157 19.10 21.80 21.02
CA LYS A 157 19.97 20.85 20.35
C LYS A 157 21.45 21.13 20.57
N GLU A 158 21.85 22.40 20.61
CA GLU A 158 23.26 22.81 20.79
C GLU A 158 23.78 22.44 22.17
N GLN A 159 22.91 22.55 23.18
CA GLN A 159 23.24 22.20 24.56
C GLN A 159 22.89 20.73 24.89
N ALA A 160 22.24 20.02 23.96
CA ALA A 160 21.67 18.70 24.19
C ALA A 160 20.71 18.65 25.39
N ILE A 161 19.96 19.72 25.66
CA ILE A 161 19.05 19.82 26.81
C ILE A 161 17.60 19.74 26.38
N VAL A 162 16.80 18.96 27.11
CA VAL A 162 15.34 18.88 26.96
C VAL A 162 14.69 19.16 28.31
N ILE A 163 13.68 20.02 28.29
CA ILE A 163 12.83 20.30 29.44
C ILE A 163 11.44 19.79 29.12
N TYR A 164 10.89 18.96 30.01
CA TYR A 164 9.56 18.39 29.84
C TYR A 164 8.74 18.45 31.13
N GLU A 165 7.43 18.57 30.97
CA GLU A 165 6.47 18.52 32.06
C GLU A 165 5.98 17.08 32.22
N PRO A 166 5.98 16.50 33.44
CA PRO A 166 5.52 15.14 33.62
C PRO A 166 4.02 14.97 33.41
N SER A 167 3.66 13.77 32.94
CA SER A 167 2.27 13.32 32.90
C SER A 167 1.77 13.01 34.32
N ALA A 168 0.47 13.16 34.55
CA ALA A 168 -0.17 12.82 35.83
C ALA A 168 0.03 11.34 36.23
N ASN A 169 0.22 10.47 35.25
CA ASN A 169 0.44 9.03 35.46
C ASN A 169 1.93 8.65 35.50
N ALA A 170 2.83 9.62 35.39
CA ALA A 170 4.26 9.34 35.41
C ALA A 170 4.69 8.85 36.81
N PRO A 171 5.47 7.76 36.90
CA PRO A 171 6.05 7.32 38.16
C PRO A 171 6.99 8.39 38.72
N SER A 172 7.33 8.26 40.00
CA SER A 172 8.27 9.15 40.68
C SER A 172 9.58 9.29 39.91
N PHE A 173 10.18 10.47 39.99
CA PHE A 173 11.48 10.78 39.40
C PHE A 173 12.50 9.67 39.61
N GLN A 174 13.18 9.27 38.54
CA GLN A 174 14.30 8.35 38.58
C GLN A 174 15.47 8.97 37.80
N PRO A 175 16.52 9.45 38.49
CA PRO A 175 17.68 10.01 37.82
C PRO A 175 18.38 8.95 36.97
N SER A 176 19.03 9.38 35.90
CA SER A 176 19.76 8.53 34.95
C SER A 176 18.89 7.51 34.18
N ARG A 177 17.56 7.57 34.30
CA ARG A 177 16.66 6.74 33.49
C ARG A 177 16.67 7.23 32.04
N ILE A 178 16.74 6.27 31.11
CA ILE A 178 16.59 6.53 29.68
C ILE A 178 15.11 6.52 29.34
N LEU A 179 14.67 7.56 28.65
CA LEU A 179 13.32 7.69 28.09
C LEU A 179 13.42 7.92 26.59
N ALA A 180 12.34 7.59 25.87
CA ALA A 180 12.23 7.86 24.45
C ALA A 180 11.33 9.07 24.19
N ILE A 181 11.64 9.81 23.13
CA ILE A 181 10.79 10.89 22.61
C ILE A 181 9.99 10.35 21.44
N ARG A 182 8.67 10.39 21.57
CA ARG A 182 7.70 9.97 20.56
C ARG A 182 7.12 11.20 19.84
N ARG A 183 7.10 11.12 18.51
CA ARG A 183 6.30 11.98 17.65
C ARG A 183 5.39 11.09 16.81
N ASN A 184 4.08 11.26 16.94
CA ASN A 184 3.07 10.36 16.37
C ASN A 184 3.29 8.90 16.82
N THR A 185 3.63 8.01 15.89
CA THR A 185 3.87 6.57 16.13
C THR A 185 5.35 6.20 16.13
N GLY A 186 6.26 7.17 15.93
CA GLY A 186 7.70 6.95 15.80
C GLY A 186 8.50 7.51 16.98
N ILE A 187 9.67 6.92 17.22
CA ILE A 187 10.66 7.44 18.18
C ILE A 187 11.63 8.36 17.43
N ILE A 188 11.74 9.61 17.88
CA ILE A 188 12.64 10.62 17.31
C ILE A 188 14.03 10.55 17.94
N GLY A 189 14.10 10.19 19.22
CA GLY A 189 15.36 10.07 19.94
C GLY A 189 15.18 9.58 21.36
N THR A 190 16.29 9.50 22.10
CA THR A 190 16.29 9.14 23.52
C THR A 190 16.90 10.26 24.35
N ILE A 191 16.44 10.36 25.59
CA ILE A 191 16.89 11.33 26.58
C ILE A 191 17.22 10.63 27.89
N VAL A 192 18.12 11.21 28.69
CA VAL A 192 18.44 10.74 30.04
C VAL A 192 17.99 11.79 31.04
N ILE A 193 17.16 11.40 32.01
CA ILE A 193 16.69 12.32 33.03
C ILE A 193 17.86 12.68 33.96
N GLU A 194 18.18 13.97 34.11
CA GLU A 194 19.24 14.42 34.99
C GLU A 194 18.70 14.89 36.34
N ARG A 195 17.72 15.79 36.31
CA ARG A 195 17.22 16.46 37.52
C ARG A 195 15.78 16.94 37.38
N LEU A 196 15.15 17.17 38.52
CA LEU A 196 13.88 17.86 38.66
C LEU A 196 14.15 19.31 39.07
N ASP A 197 13.59 20.26 38.34
CA ASP A 197 13.65 21.68 38.66
C ASP A 197 12.65 22.04 39.77
N ALA A 198 12.88 23.16 40.47
CA ALA A 198 12.01 23.67 41.52
C ALA A 198 10.58 24.01 41.02
N SER A 199 10.43 24.24 39.71
CA SER A 199 9.14 24.42 39.04
C SER A 199 8.34 23.13 38.81
N GLY A 200 8.92 21.97 39.15
CA GLY A 200 8.30 20.66 38.88
C GLY A 200 8.56 20.13 37.46
N GLN A 201 9.40 20.79 36.67
CA GLN A 201 9.78 20.34 35.33
C GLN A 201 11.01 19.45 35.36
N TYR A 202 11.04 18.42 34.53
CA TYR A 202 12.20 17.56 34.39
C TYR A 202 13.17 18.12 33.37
N ILE A 203 14.45 18.09 33.72
CA ILE A 203 15.56 18.44 32.85
C ILE A 203 16.28 17.14 32.49
N ALA A 204 16.43 16.92 31.19
CA ALA A 204 17.02 15.73 30.62
C ALA A 204 18.04 16.10 29.54
N THR A 205 18.99 15.20 29.31
CA THR A 205 20.03 15.36 28.28
C THR A 205 19.74 14.45 27.10
N MET A 206 19.82 15.01 25.89
CA MET A 206 19.65 14.28 24.64
C MET A 206 20.77 13.27 24.46
N ARG A 207 20.44 12.09 23.98
CA ARG A 207 21.43 11.11 23.55
C ARG A 207 21.68 11.22 22.05
N PRO A 208 22.92 11.06 21.58
CA PRO A 208 23.20 11.00 20.16
C PRO A 208 22.47 9.83 19.50
N HIS A 209 21.98 10.02 18.28
CA HIS A 209 21.43 8.93 17.48
C HIS A 209 22.02 8.93 16.07
N GLY A 210 22.28 7.73 15.53
CA GLY A 210 23.00 7.56 14.25
C GLY A 210 22.25 8.05 13.01
N TYR A 211 20.99 8.46 13.15
CA TYR A 211 20.15 8.95 12.05
C TYR A 211 20.04 10.49 12.01
N SER A 212 20.65 11.22 12.95
CA SER A 212 20.62 12.68 12.93
C SER A 212 21.85 13.23 12.22
N PRO A 213 21.68 14.11 11.23
CA PRO A 213 22.80 14.71 10.50
C PRO A 213 23.76 15.49 11.42
N ASP A 214 23.27 16.04 12.53
CA ASP A 214 24.04 16.83 13.50
C ASP A 214 24.31 16.08 14.83
N GLY A 215 24.13 14.76 14.86
CA GLY A 215 24.37 13.90 16.02
C GLY A 215 23.23 13.84 17.05
N TYR A 216 22.57 14.95 17.37
CA TYR A 216 21.44 14.99 18.31
C TYR A 216 20.07 15.02 17.61
N PRO A 217 19.02 14.41 18.21
CA PRO A 217 17.68 14.36 17.63
C PRO A 217 17.04 15.75 17.54
N ASP A 218 16.24 15.97 16.49
CA ASP A 218 15.41 17.17 16.34
C ASP A 218 14.13 17.06 17.18
N ILE A 219 14.26 17.34 18.47
CA ILE A 219 13.16 17.33 19.44
C ILE A 219 12.47 18.70 19.43
N GLN A 220 11.14 18.71 19.38
CA GLN A 220 10.33 19.92 19.32
C GLN A 220 9.39 20.02 20.53
N PRO A 221 9.02 21.25 20.94
CA PRO A 221 7.94 21.45 21.91
C PRO A 221 6.65 20.76 21.47
N GLY A 222 5.98 20.08 22.40
CA GLY A 222 4.77 19.29 22.13
C GLY A 222 5.04 17.80 21.84
N ASP A 223 6.29 17.39 21.62
CA ASP A 223 6.64 15.96 21.53
C ASP A 223 6.34 15.24 22.86
N THR A 224 5.99 13.95 22.77
CA THR A 224 5.66 13.15 23.96
C THR A 224 6.89 12.41 24.47
N VAL A 225 7.14 12.49 25.77
CA VAL A 225 8.14 11.65 26.44
C VAL A 225 7.47 10.35 26.86
N ILE A 226 8.04 9.21 26.53
CA ILE A 226 7.53 7.88 26.86
C ILE A 226 8.62 7.02 27.51
N VAL A 227 8.21 5.96 28.20
CA VAL A 227 9.14 4.88 28.55
C VAL A 227 9.68 4.27 27.27
N ASP A 228 11.01 4.13 27.17
CA ASP A 228 11.64 3.55 25.99
C ASP A 228 11.11 2.13 25.76
N PRO A 229 10.36 1.86 24.67
CA PRO A 229 9.86 0.54 24.40
C PRO A 229 10.96 -0.40 23.91
N ASN A 230 12.15 0.09 23.55
CA ASN A 230 13.27 -0.70 23.07
C ASN A 230 14.33 -0.97 24.15
N GLY A 231 14.19 -0.33 25.32
CA GLY A 231 15.11 -0.44 26.45
C GLY A 231 14.82 -1.59 27.40
#